data_AF-A0A497K8N3-F1
#
_entry.id   AF-A0A497K8N3-F1
#
_cell.length_a   1.000
_cell.length_b   1.000
_cell.length_c   1.000
_cell.angle_alpha   90.00
_cell.angle_beta   90.00
_cell.angle_gamma   90.00
#
_symmetry.space_group_name_H-M   'P 1'
#
loop_
_entity.id
_entity.type
_entity.pdbx_description
1 polymer ?
#
loop_
_entity_poly.entity_id
_entity_poly.type
_entity_poly.pdbx_seq_one_letter_code
_entity_poly.pdbx_strand_id
1 'polypeptide(L)'
;MVLKEECSLCGRVFPYYKLRKCARCGKLFCKDCMIEDVTLPLPSHQRMVCLKCARRAVSPKKPAGNKYTAFTNYLVKLGRYTDYASVKFSKIEGIIGDSLPETAYSNAEWWKNTENTLQGHAWLLAGWQVEQVNLEERKVVFKKIETLERKKRRRKSESLKKPFTPVPVRKVKPRKPSKTKISKIIA
;
A
#
# COMPACT_ATOMS: atom_id res chain seq x y z
N MET A 1 11.67 19.94 30.00
CA MET A 1 11.40 20.20 28.57
C MET A 1 10.13 19.46 28.18
N VAL A 2 9.05 20.14 27.78
CA VAL A 2 7.80 19.46 27.40
C VAL A 2 7.95 18.94 25.98
N LEU A 3 8.03 17.62 25.81
CA LEU A 3 8.00 16.99 24.49
C LEU A 3 6.65 17.29 23.84
N LYS A 4 6.69 18.08 22.77
CA LYS A 4 5.53 18.48 21.96
C LYS A 4 5.58 17.68 20.67
N GLU A 5 4.48 17.04 20.36
CA GLU A 5 4.33 16.19 19.18
C GLU A 5 3.05 16.61 18.44
N GLU A 6 2.99 16.33 17.13
CA GLU A 6 1.85 16.67 16.30
C GLU A 6 0.83 15.52 16.21
N CYS A 7 -0.45 15.87 16.18
CA CYS A 7 -1.49 14.92 15.86
C CYS A 7 -1.43 14.57 14.36
N SER A 8 -1.22 13.29 14.03
CA SER A 8 -1.13 12.81 12.64
C SER A 8 -2.45 12.90 11.82
N LEU A 9 -3.55 13.42 12.38
CA LEU A 9 -4.81 13.67 11.68
C LEU A 9 -5.11 15.16 11.53
N CYS A 10 -5.16 15.93 12.62
CA CYS A 10 -5.53 17.33 12.59
C CYS A 10 -4.33 18.30 12.52
N GLY A 11 -3.09 17.82 12.65
CA GLY A 11 -1.87 18.62 12.57
C GLY A 11 -1.63 19.56 13.76
N ARG A 12 -2.51 19.58 14.76
CA ARG A 12 -2.32 20.41 15.97
C ARG A 12 -1.21 19.85 16.84
N VAL A 13 -0.42 20.74 17.44
CA VAL A 13 0.68 20.40 18.35
C VAL A 13 0.15 20.24 19.77
N PHE A 14 0.43 19.10 20.39
CA PHE A 14 0.03 18.80 21.76
C PHE A 14 1.23 18.34 22.59
N PRO A 15 1.18 18.52 23.92
CA PRO A 15 2.08 17.82 24.82
C PRO A 15 1.91 16.30 24.67
N TYR A 16 3.01 15.55 24.70
CA TYR A 16 3.03 14.10 24.46
C TYR A 16 1.97 13.32 25.26
N TYR A 17 1.77 13.65 26.54
CA TYR A 17 0.83 12.97 27.42
C TYR A 17 -0.65 13.10 27.01
N LYS A 18 -1.00 14.12 26.19
CA LYS A 18 -2.37 14.29 25.65
C LYS A 18 -2.60 13.48 24.36
N LEU A 19 -1.52 12.97 23.77
CA LEU A 19 -1.60 12.11 22.59
C LEU A 19 -1.67 10.64 22.99
N ARG A 20 -2.27 9.85 22.12
CA ARG A 20 -2.44 8.41 22.29
C ARG A 20 -2.05 7.70 20.99
N LYS A 21 -1.52 6.50 21.11
CA LYS A 21 -1.14 5.66 19.96
C LYS A 21 -2.35 4.90 19.46
N CYS A 22 -2.57 4.91 18.14
CA CYS A 22 -3.59 4.11 17.50
C CYS A 22 -3.18 2.63 17.48
N ALA A 23 -4.04 1.73 17.95
CA ALA A 23 -3.79 0.28 17.96
C ALA A 23 -3.55 -0.32 16.56
N ARG A 24 -4.11 0.28 15.50
CA ARG A 24 -4.00 -0.24 14.13
C ARG A 24 -2.81 0.31 13.32
N CYS A 25 -2.47 1.59 13.48
CA CYS A 25 -1.40 2.23 12.68
C CYS A 25 -0.20 2.73 13.49
N GLY A 26 -0.23 2.67 14.82
CA GLY A 26 0.88 3.02 15.70
C GLY A 26 1.20 4.51 15.83
N LYS A 27 0.58 5.39 15.04
CA LYS A 27 0.79 6.85 15.07
C LYS A 27 0.10 7.52 16.26
N LEU A 28 0.56 8.72 16.60
CA LEU A 28 0.04 9.55 17.68
C LEU A 28 -1.13 10.45 17.21
N PHE A 29 -2.19 10.49 18.01
CA PHE A 29 -3.39 11.30 17.75
C PHE A 29 -3.92 11.94 19.04
N CYS A 30 -4.61 13.08 18.91
CA CYS A 30 -5.38 13.67 20.01
C CYS A 30 -6.66 12.87 20.28
N LYS A 31 -7.24 13.03 21.48
CA LYS A 31 -8.46 12.31 21.89
C LYS A 31 -9.62 12.50 20.90
N ASP A 32 -9.81 13.72 20.39
CA ASP A 32 -10.89 14.05 19.44
C ASP A 32 -10.73 13.34 18.08
N CYS A 33 -9.50 12.96 17.72
CA CYS A 33 -9.19 12.28 16.47
C CYS A 33 -9.17 10.76 16.61
N MET A 34 -9.68 10.22 17.72
CA MET A 34 -9.74 8.80 18.00
C MET A 34 -11.12 8.36 18.48
N ILE A 35 -11.41 7.08 18.27
CA ILE A 35 -12.57 6.38 18.78
C ILE A 35 -12.12 5.09 19.47
N GLU A 36 -12.91 4.63 20.43
CA GLU A 36 -12.69 3.35 21.09
C GLU A 36 -13.21 2.22 20.20
N ASP A 37 -12.37 1.22 19.91
CA ASP A 37 -12.75 0.06 19.12
C ASP A 37 -13.05 -1.11 20.06
N VAL A 38 -14.33 -1.27 20.38
CA VAL A 38 -14.84 -2.31 21.31
C VAL A 38 -14.60 -3.73 20.77
N THR A 39 -14.31 -3.87 19.47
CA THR A 39 -14.06 -5.18 18.83
C THR A 39 -12.65 -5.73 19.10
N LEU A 40 -11.72 -4.91 19.57
CA LEU A 40 -10.37 -5.37 19.89
C LEU A 40 -10.34 -6.03 21.27
N PRO A 41 -9.71 -7.22 21.43
CA PRO A 41 -9.58 -7.92 22.71
C PRO A 41 -8.48 -7.29 23.57
N LEU A 42 -8.50 -5.97 23.74
CA LEU A 42 -7.51 -5.19 24.47
C LEU A 42 -8.19 -4.38 25.59
N PRO A 43 -7.46 -4.05 26.67
CA PRO A 43 -7.97 -3.17 27.73
C PRO A 43 -8.48 -1.83 27.16
N SER A 44 -9.46 -1.21 27.82
CA SER A 44 -10.13 0.02 27.36
C SER A 44 -9.15 1.15 26.99
N HIS A 45 -8.06 1.31 27.74
CA HIS A 45 -7.04 2.33 27.49
C HIS A 45 -6.19 2.06 26.24
N GLN A 46 -6.17 0.83 25.73
CA GLN A 46 -5.30 0.38 24.63
C GLN A 46 -6.05 0.07 23.34
N ARG A 47 -7.39 0.02 23.36
CA ARG A 47 -8.24 -0.20 22.18
C ARG A 47 -8.64 1.09 21.42
N MET A 48 -7.89 2.18 21.60
CA MET A 48 -8.13 3.43 20.86
C MET A 48 -7.62 3.35 19.42
N VAL A 49 -8.47 3.72 18.46
CA VAL A 49 -8.19 3.69 17.03
C VAL A 49 -8.45 5.08 16.45
N CYS A 50 -7.57 5.57 15.57
CA CYS A 50 -7.77 6.87 14.94
C CYS A 50 -8.94 6.88 13.95
N LEU A 51 -9.58 8.03 13.74
CA LEU A 51 -10.78 8.14 12.88
C LEU A 51 -10.55 7.63 11.45
N LYS A 52 -9.34 7.77 10.90
CA LYS A 52 -9.00 7.22 9.57
C LYS A 52 -8.95 5.69 9.56
N CYS A 53 -8.46 5.08 10.63
CA CYS A 53 -8.44 3.62 10.80
C CYS A 53 -9.85 3.08 11.09
N ALA A 54 -10.65 3.78 11.90
CA ALA A 54 -12.04 3.44 12.15
C ALA A 54 -12.87 3.51 10.86
N ARG A 55 -12.73 4.59 10.07
CA ARG A 55 -13.37 4.72 8.75
C ARG A 55 -13.04 3.54 7.83
N ARG A 56 -11.77 3.10 7.78
CA ARG A 56 -11.35 1.96 6.97
C ARG A 56 -11.96 0.63 7.43
N ALA A 57 -12.31 0.52 8.71
CA ALA A 57 -12.96 -0.67 9.25
C ALA A 57 -14.41 -0.78 8.76
N VAL A 58 -15.16 0.33 8.81
CA VAL A 58 -16.58 0.37 8.45
C VAL A 58 -16.83 0.52 6.94
N SER A 59 -15.91 1.17 6.24
CA SER A 59 -15.99 1.40 4.79
C SER A 59 -14.61 1.15 4.18
N PRO A 60 -14.24 -0.13 3.97
CA PRO A 60 -13.00 -0.46 3.28
C PRO A 60 -13.04 0.13 1.88
N LYS A 61 -12.07 1.00 1.56
CA LYS A 61 -11.93 1.54 0.21
C LYS A 61 -11.60 0.38 -0.73
N LYS A 62 -12.30 0.28 -1.86
CA LYS A 62 -11.91 -0.64 -2.94
C LYS A 62 -10.41 -0.45 -3.23
N PRO A 63 -9.63 -1.53 -3.33
CA PRO A 63 -8.21 -1.42 -3.61
C PRO A 63 -8.00 -0.60 -4.88
N ALA A 64 -7.10 0.37 -4.83
CA ALA A 64 -6.81 1.22 -5.97
C ALA A 64 -6.14 0.35 -7.06
N GLY A 65 -6.82 0.16 -8.18
CA GLY A 65 -6.33 -0.56 -9.37
C GLY A 65 -7.44 -1.42 -10.01
N ASN A 66 -7.03 -2.39 -10.82
CA ASN A 66 -7.94 -3.26 -11.57
C ASN A 66 -8.89 -4.06 -10.65
N LYS A 67 -10.03 -4.51 -11.17
CA LYS A 67 -11.05 -5.31 -10.46
C LYS A 67 -10.43 -6.46 -9.64
N TYR A 68 -9.40 -7.12 -10.18
CA TYR A 68 -8.77 -8.29 -9.58
C TYR A 68 -7.63 -7.99 -8.58
N THR A 69 -7.35 -6.73 -8.27
CA THR A 69 -6.24 -6.35 -7.36
C THR A 69 -6.37 -6.91 -5.94
N ALA A 70 -7.60 -7.04 -5.43
CA ALA A 70 -7.84 -7.69 -4.14
C ALA A 70 -7.37 -9.14 -4.16
N PHE A 71 -7.67 -9.85 -5.26
CA PHE A 71 -7.29 -11.23 -5.46
C PHE A 71 -5.78 -11.40 -5.67
N THR A 72 -5.14 -10.51 -6.43
CA THR A 72 -3.67 -10.43 -6.54
C THR A 72 -3.02 -10.34 -5.17
N ASN A 73 -3.46 -9.41 -4.32
CA ASN A 73 -2.90 -9.24 -2.98
C ASN A 73 -3.11 -10.47 -2.08
N TYR A 74 -4.24 -11.15 -2.24
CA TYR A 74 -4.52 -12.41 -1.55
C TYR A 74 -3.51 -13.49 -1.96
N LEU A 75 -3.30 -13.70 -3.26
CA LEU A 75 -2.34 -14.66 -3.78
C LEU A 75 -0.90 -14.35 -3.35
N VAL A 76 -0.49 -13.08 -3.35
CA VAL A 76 0.84 -12.67 -2.84
C VAL A 76 1.01 -13.03 -1.36
N LYS A 77 -0.02 -12.85 -0.53
CA LYS A 77 0.03 -13.26 0.88
C LYS A 77 0.11 -14.77 1.03
N LEU A 78 -0.66 -15.51 0.21
CA LEU A 78 -0.71 -16.96 0.22
C LEU A 78 0.65 -17.58 -0.17
N GLY A 79 1.35 -16.96 -1.13
CA GLY A 79 2.66 -17.41 -1.62
C GLY A 79 3.79 -17.33 -0.59
N ARG A 80 3.54 -16.77 0.60
CA ARG A 80 4.47 -16.81 1.73
C ARG A 80 4.48 -18.17 2.45
N TYR A 81 3.43 -18.96 2.30
CA TYR A 81 3.21 -20.18 3.09
C TYR A 81 3.04 -21.42 2.23
N THR A 82 2.53 -21.28 1.01
CA THR A 82 2.18 -22.41 0.14
C THR A 82 2.56 -22.12 -1.30
N ASP A 83 2.96 -23.15 -2.03
CA ASP A 83 3.26 -23.06 -3.47
C ASP A 83 2.11 -23.55 -4.35
N TYR A 84 1.10 -24.22 -3.76
CA TYR A 84 -0.13 -24.65 -4.42
C TYR A 84 -1.35 -24.13 -3.68
N ALA A 85 -2.37 -23.70 -4.43
CA ALA A 85 -3.59 -23.15 -3.86
C ALA A 85 -4.83 -23.58 -4.65
N SER A 86 -5.70 -24.37 -4.01
CA SER A 86 -7.03 -24.66 -4.51
C SER A 86 -8.03 -23.62 -3.99
N VAL A 87 -8.68 -22.88 -4.89
CA VAL A 87 -9.61 -21.80 -4.55
C VAL A 87 -10.94 -21.99 -5.28
N LYS A 88 -12.04 -21.96 -4.54
CA LYS A 88 -13.41 -21.99 -5.09
C LYS A 88 -13.78 -20.63 -5.68
N PHE A 89 -14.63 -20.61 -6.72
CA PHE A 89 -15.06 -19.37 -7.39
C PHE A 89 -15.76 -18.43 -6.41
N SER A 90 -16.62 -18.94 -5.54
CA SER A 90 -17.29 -18.15 -4.50
C SER A 90 -16.33 -17.45 -3.55
N LYS A 91 -15.18 -18.08 -3.25
CA LYS A 91 -14.13 -17.47 -2.44
C LYS A 91 -13.42 -16.36 -3.21
N ILE A 92 -13.21 -16.54 -4.51
CA ILE A 92 -12.63 -15.51 -5.39
C ILE A 92 -13.54 -14.29 -5.46
N GLU A 93 -14.84 -14.48 -5.68
CA GLU A 93 -15.85 -13.42 -5.69
C GLU A 93 -15.91 -12.67 -4.36
N GLY A 94 -15.90 -13.39 -3.24
CA GLY A 94 -15.87 -12.78 -1.91
C GLY A 94 -14.61 -11.93 -1.66
N ILE A 95 -13.47 -12.32 -2.22
CA ILE A 95 -12.22 -11.54 -2.12
C ILE A 95 -12.26 -10.30 -3.02
N ILE A 96 -12.80 -10.42 -4.24
CA ILE A 96 -12.93 -9.31 -5.18
C ILE A 96 -14.00 -8.32 -4.69
N GLY A 97 -15.05 -8.82 -4.03
CA GLY A 97 -16.23 -8.05 -3.65
C GLY A 97 -17.14 -7.75 -4.84
N ASP A 98 -17.08 -8.57 -5.89
CA ASP A 98 -17.86 -8.46 -7.12
C ASP A 98 -17.99 -9.84 -7.78
N SER A 99 -19.02 -10.04 -8.58
CA SER A 99 -19.27 -11.33 -9.25
C SER A 99 -18.30 -11.58 -10.40
N LEU A 100 -17.98 -12.84 -10.62
CA LEU A 100 -17.25 -13.30 -11.80
C LEU A 100 -18.19 -13.27 -13.02
N PRO A 101 -17.67 -12.94 -14.21
CA PRO A 101 -18.49 -12.96 -15.43
C PRO A 101 -18.93 -14.39 -15.75
N GLU A 102 -20.08 -14.55 -16.41
CA GLU A 102 -20.61 -15.86 -16.82
C GLU A 102 -19.60 -16.68 -17.63
N THR A 103 -18.76 -15.99 -18.43
CA THR A 103 -17.69 -16.62 -19.21
C THR A 103 -16.66 -17.35 -18.35
N ALA A 104 -16.46 -16.96 -17.10
CA ALA A 104 -15.58 -17.66 -16.15
C ALA A 104 -16.16 -19.01 -15.70
N TYR A 105 -17.49 -19.16 -15.75
CA TYR A 105 -18.19 -20.40 -15.39
C TYR A 105 -18.33 -21.34 -16.58
N SER A 106 -18.54 -20.80 -17.78
CA SER A 106 -18.76 -21.61 -18.98
C SER A 106 -17.46 -22.03 -19.65
N ASN A 107 -16.42 -21.18 -19.63
CA ASN A 107 -15.21 -21.38 -20.43
C ASN A 107 -13.96 -21.45 -19.54
N ALA A 108 -13.29 -22.60 -19.53
CA ALA A 108 -11.99 -22.77 -18.87
C ALA A 108 -10.93 -21.83 -19.47
N GLU A 109 -11.09 -21.43 -20.74
CA GLU A 109 -10.18 -20.49 -21.41
C GLU A 109 -10.11 -19.12 -20.74
N TRP A 110 -11.16 -18.71 -20.04
CA TRP A 110 -11.18 -17.45 -19.32
C TRP A 110 -10.09 -17.37 -18.24
N TRP A 111 -9.70 -18.54 -17.70
CA TRP A 111 -8.65 -18.72 -16.69
C TRP A 111 -7.25 -18.88 -17.29
N LYS A 112 -7.05 -18.67 -18.59
CA LYS A 112 -5.74 -18.76 -19.24
C LYS A 112 -4.75 -17.73 -18.70
N ASN A 113 -3.50 -18.14 -18.54
CA ASN A 113 -2.39 -17.29 -18.11
C ASN A 113 -1.96 -16.33 -19.24
N THR A 114 -2.64 -15.20 -19.38
CA THR A 114 -2.37 -14.20 -20.43
C THR A 114 -2.12 -12.82 -19.83
N GLU A 115 -1.05 -12.14 -20.24
CA GLU A 115 -0.76 -10.78 -19.77
C GLU A 115 -1.72 -9.73 -20.36
N ASN A 116 -2.35 -10.03 -21.49
CA ASN A 116 -3.24 -9.10 -22.18
C ASN A 116 -4.65 -9.01 -21.55
N THR A 117 -5.03 -9.98 -20.71
CA THR A 117 -6.32 -9.96 -20.01
C THR A 117 -6.16 -9.43 -18.59
N LEU A 118 -7.16 -8.68 -18.13
CA LEU A 118 -7.14 -8.09 -16.78
C LEU A 118 -7.05 -9.15 -15.67
N GLN A 119 -7.71 -10.30 -15.87
CA GLN A 119 -7.69 -11.42 -14.95
C GLN A 119 -6.36 -12.19 -15.02
N GLY A 120 -5.88 -12.52 -16.23
CA GLY A 120 -4.62 -13.21 -16.46
C GLY A 120 -3.43 -12.48 -15.86
N HIS A 121 -3.35 -11.18 -16.15
CA HIS A 121 -2.35 -10.29 -15.57
C HIS A 121 -2.41 -10.26 -14.04
N ALA A 122 -3.58 -10.44 -13.41
CA ALA A 122 -3.74 -10.32 -11.97
C ALA A 122 -3.07 -11.45 -11.17
N TRP A 123 -3.17 -12.71 -11.62
CA TRP A 123 -2.46 -13.82 -10.96
C TRP A 123 -0.99 -13.90 -11.40
N LEU A 124 -0.68 -13.59 -12.66
CA LEU A 124 0.71 -13.50 -13.13
C LEU A 124 1.50 -12.45 -12.36
N LEU A 125 0.93 -11.26 -12.13
CA LEU A 125 1.56 -10.21 -11.32
C LEU A 125 1.75 -10.63 -9.87
N ALA A 126 0.91 -11.55 -9.35
CA ALA A 126 1.09 -12.14 -8.03
C ALA A 126 2.19 -13.22 -7.99
N GLY A 127 2.72 -13.64 -9.14
CA GLY A 127 3.67 -14.76 -9.27
C GLY A 127 2.98 -16.12 -9.24
N TRP A 128 1.73 -16.21 -9.70
CA TRP A 128 0.95 -17.45 -9.76
C TRP A 128 0.46 -17.72 -11.18
N GLN A 129 0.34 -18.99 -11.51
CA GLN A 129 -0.25 -19.49 -12.75
C GLN A 129 -1.38 -20.45 -12.44
N VAL A 130 -2.41 -20.45 -13.26
CA VAL A 130 -3.46 -21.46 -13.22
C VAL A 130 -2.91 -22.78 -13.77
N GLU A 131 -3.04 -23.85 -12.99
CA GLU A 131 -2.61 -25.20 -13.36
C GLU A 131 -3.81 -26.04 -13.83
N GLN A 132 -4.91 -26.02 -13.07
CA GLN A 132 -6.11 -26.76 -13.42
C GLN A 132 -7.37 -25.98 -13.04
N VAL A 133 -8.41 -26.09 -13.87
CA VAL A 133 -9.73 -25.51 -13.63
C VAL A 133 -10.76 -26.63 -13.68
N ASN A 134 -11.55 -26.76 -12.62
CA ASN A 134 -12.70 -27.64 -12.57
C ASN A 134 -13.96 -26.77 -12.55
N LEU A 135 -14.70 -26.74 -13.66
CA LEU A 135 -15.91 -25.93 -13.81
C LEU A 135 -17.11 -26.53 -13.06
N GLU A 136 -17.19 -27.87 -12.96
CA GLU A 136 -18.26 -28.58 -12.25
C GLU A 136 -18.20 -28.29 -10.75
N GLU A 137 -17.01 -28.43 -10.17
CA GLU A 137 -16.78 -28.14 -8.75
C GLU A 137 -16.58 -26.64 -8.46
N ARG A 138 -16.52 -25.81 -9.51
CA ARG A 138 -16.23 -24.36 -9.46
C ARG A 138 -14.96 -24.07 -8.65
N LYS A 139 -13.87 -24.74 -9.00
CA LYS A 139 -12.56 -24.63 -8.34
C LYS A 139 -11.45 -24.38 -9.36
N VAL A 140 -10.48 -23.58 -8.94
CA VAL A 140 -9.23 -23.36 -9.67
C VAL A 140 -8.06 -23.74 -8.79
N VAL A 141 -7.12 -24.47 -9.36
CA VAL A 141 -5.83 -24.79 -8.76
C VAL A 141 -4.80 -23.83 -9.35
N PHE A 142 -4.21 -23.03 -8.47
CA PHE A 142 -3.09 -22.16 -8.79
C PHE A 142 -1.80 -22.81 -8.31
N LYS A 143 -0.77 -22.72 -9.16
CA LYS A 143 0.60 -23.07 -8.85
C LYS A 143 1.44 -21.81 -8.84
N LYS A 144 2.27 -21.64 -7.83
CA LYS A 144 3.19 -20.53 -7.76
C LYS A 144 4.26 -20.70 -8.83
N ILE A 145 4.51 -19.63 -9.57
CA ILE A 145 5.61 -19.60 -10.52
C ILE A 145 6.87 -19.50 -9.68
N GLU A 146 7.70 -20.55 -9.71
CA GLU A 146 9.08 -20.47 -9.23
C GLU A 146 9.84 -19.51 -10.15
N THR A 147 9.60 -18.21 -9.99
CA THR A 147 10.59 -17.24 -10.39
C THR A 147 11.73 -17.46 -9.42
N LEU A 148 12.68 -18.29 -9.88
CA LEU A 148 14.00 -18.55 -9.31
C LEU A 148 14.29 -17.45 -8.32
N GLU A 149 14.27 -17.82 -7.03
CA GLU A 149 14.81 -17.08 -5.90
C GLU A 149 15.17 -15.69 -6.37
N ARG A 150 14.29 -14.69 -6.21
CA ARG A 150 14.67 -13.28 -6.41
C ARG A 150 15.88 -13.15 -5.54
N LYS A 151 17.08 -13.37 -6.13
CA LYS A 151 18.34 -13.49 -5.41
C LYS A 151 18.21 -12.27 -4.58
N LYS A 152 18.21 -12.44 -3.26
CA LYS A 152 18.48 -11.32 -2.42
C LYS A 152 19.88 -10.92 -2.89
N ARG A 153 19.97 -10.11 -3.95
CA ARG A 153 20.58 -8.82 -3.91
C ARG A 153 19.98 -8.20 -2.63
N ARG A 154 20.45 -8.67 -1.46
CA ARG A 154 21.36 -7.87 -0.66
C ARG A 154 22.06 -7.03 -1.69
N ARG A 155 21.47 -5.86 -2.00
CA ARG A 155 22.28 -4.72 -2.32
C ARG A 155 23.23 -4.77 -1.16
N LYS A 156 24.41 -5.39 -1.37
CA LYS A 156 25.56 -5.17 -0.52
C LYS A 156 25.52 -3.67 -0.46
N SER A 157 25.09 -3.14 0.68
CA SER A 157 25.06 -1.71 0.87
C SER A 157 26.50 -1.37 0.63
N GLU A 158 26.80 -0.93 -0.57
CA GLU A 158 28.07 -0.38 -0.92
C GLU A 158 28.06 0.85 -0.05
N SER A 159 28.63 0.67 1.15
CA SER A 159 28.74 1.67 2.19
C SER A 159 29.06 2.94 1.44
N LEU A 160 28.20 3.95 1.55
CA LEU A 160 28.39 5.23 0.87
C LEU A 160 29.77 5.74 1.29
N LYS A 161 30.82 5.39 0.52
CA LYS A 161 32.22 5.73 0.85
C LYS A 161 32.46 7.22 0.64
N LYS A 162 31.51 7.87 -0.04
CA LYS A 162 31.57 9.30 -0.35
C LYS A 162 30.63 10.01 0.63
N PRO A 163 31.14 10.93 1.47
CA PRO A 163 30.27 11.84 2.19
C PRO A 163 29.37 12.56 1.20
N PHE A 164 28.13 12.87 1.60
CA PHE A 164 27.20 13.63 0.77
C PHE A 164 27.84 14.98 0.40
N THR A 165 28.32 15.10 -0.84
CA THR A 165 28.73 16.38 -1.41
C THR A 165 27.48 17.03 -2.00
N PRO A 166 26.96 18.12 -1.40
CA PRO A 166 25.83 18.82 -1.97
C PRO A 166 26.17 19.29 -3.38
N VAL A 167 25.19 19.22 -4.29
CA VAL A 167 25.34 19.69 -5.67
C VAL A 167 25.83 21.14 -5.62
N PRO A 168 26.91 21.51 -6.34
CA PRO A 168 27.41 22.88 -6.35
C PRO A 168 26.30 23.83 -6.79
N VAL A 169 25.77 24.61 -5.85
CA VAL A 169 24.75 25.59 -6.15
C VAL A 169 25.43 26.73 -6.90
N ARG A 170 25.01 26.96 -8.15
CA ARG A 170 25.49 28.07 -8.97
C ARG A 170 25.08 29.38 -8.25
N LYS A 171 26.05 30.08 -7.64
CA LYS A 171 25.78 31.36 -6.96
C LYS A 171 25.23 32.35 -7.99
N VAL A 172 23.94 32.68 -7.88
CA VAL A 172 23.31 33.71 -8.72
C VAL A 172 23.94 35.05 -8.33
N LYS A 173 24.72 35.65 -9.24
CA LYS A 173 25.28 36.99 -9.00
C LYS A 173 24.14 38.02 -9.07
N PRO A 174 24.00 38.91 -8.07
CA PRO A 174 23.00 39.96 -8.13
C PRO A 174 23.28 40.87 -9.33
N ARG A 175 22.24 41.20 -10.10
CA ARG A 175 22.35 42.11 -11.23
C ARG A 175 22.68 43.51 -10.69
N LYS A 176 23.83 44.05 -11.05
CA LYS A 176 24.18 45.43 -10.73
C LYS A 176 23.26 46.38 -11.52
N PRO A 177 22.77 47.48 -10.92
CA PRO A 177 21.97 48.46 -11.64
C PRO A 177 22.78 49.06 -12.79
N SER A 178 22.10 49.37 -13.90
CA SER A 178 22.75 50.00 -15.06
C SER A 178 23.29 51.37 -14.68
N LYS A 179 24.35 51.83 -15.38
CA LYS A 179 24.95 53.15 -15.16
C LYS A 179 23.90 54.28 -15.27
N THR A 180 22.92 54.13 -16.17
CA THR A 180 21.76 55.02 -16.33
C THR A 180 20.81 55.01 -15.14
N LYS A 181 20.66 53.88 -14.44
CA LYS A 181 19.83 53.78 -13.24
C LYS A 181 20.55 54.38 -12.02
N ILE A 182 21.88 54.30 -11.99
CA ILE A 182 22.71 54.92 -10.95
C ILE A 182 22.69 56.46 -11.10
N SER A 183 22.82 56.99 -12.33
CA SER A 183 22.80 58.44 -12.55
C SER A 183 21.46 59.10 -12.21
N LYS A 184 20.34 58.41 -12.41
CA LYS A 184 19.00 58.89 -12.01
C LYS A 184 18.74 58.91 -10.50
N ILE A 185 19.59 58.26 -9.69
CA ILE A 185 19.44 58.22 -8.22
C ILE A 185 20.36 59.26 -7.55
N ILE A 186 21.39 59.72 -8.25
CA ILE A 186 22.38 60.69 -7.75
C ILE A 186 21.99 62.13 -8.12
N ALA A 187 21.16 62.31 -9.16
CA ALA A 187 20.52 63.59 -9.50
C ALA A 187 19.24 63.78 -8.69
#